data_AF-W1YT21-F1
#
_entry.id   AF-W1YT21-F1
#
_cell.length_a   1.000
_cell.length_b   1.000
_cell.length_c   1.000
_cell.angle_alpha   90.00
_cell.angle_beta   90.00
_cell.angle_gamma   90.00
#
_symmetry.space_group_name_H-M   'P 1'
#
loop_
_entity.id
_entity.type
_entity.pdbx_description
1 polymer ?
#
loop_
_entity_poly.entity_id
_entity_poly.type
_entity_poly.pdbx_seq_one_letter_code
_entity_poly.pdbx_strand_id
1 'polypeptide(L)'
;TAALKAGLDVDTFAGRLSFFWNAHNNVLEEVAKFRASRRLWATIMKERFGAKKPKSMMLRVHTQTAGSMLTAQQVDNNIVRVALQTAAAVMGGTQSLHTNSRDEALALP
;
A
#
# COMPACT_ATOMS: atom_id res chain seq x y z
N THR A 1 -8.77 13.86 -11.64
CA THR A 1 -9.23 15.11 -12.27
C THR A 1 -8.21 15.72 -13.23
N ALA A 2 -6.89 15.50 -13.11
CA ALA A 2 -5.90 15.99 -14.10
C ALA A 2 -5.96 15.28 -15.48
N ALA A 3 -5.89 13.94 -15.52
CA ALA A 3 -5.96 13.18 -16.78
C ALA A 3 -7.29 13.36 -17.53
N LEU A 4 -8.41 13.40 -16.81
CA LEU A 4 -9.72 13.71 -17.39
C LEU A 4 -9.78 15.13 -17.97
N LYS A 5 -9.19 16.13 -17.27
CA LYS A 5 -9.07 17.50 -17.79
C LYS A 5 -8.17 17.59 -19.02
N ALA A 6 -7.21 16.68 -19.14
CA ALA A 6 -6.37 16.52 -20.33
C ALA A 6 -7.08 15.73 -21.47
N GLY A 7 -8.36 15.38 -21.32
CA GLY A 7 -9.16 14.70 -22.35
C GLY A 7 -8.99 13.19 -22.41
N LEU A 8 -8.27 12.56 -21.46
CA LEU A 8 -8.09 11.12 -21.44
C LEU A 8 -9.31 10.41 -20.85
N ASP A 9 -9.81 9.38 -21.53
CA ASP A 9 -10.82 8.48 -20.98
C ASP A 9 -10.25 7.65 -19.81
N VAL A 10 -11.05 7.46 -18.75
CA VAL A 10 -10.59 6.82 -17.51
C VAL A 10 -10.03 5.42 -17.73
N ASP A 11 -10.63 4.65 -18.63
CA ASP A 11 -10.26 3.27 -18.92
C ASP A 11 -9.03 3.13 -19.81
N THR A 12 -8.45 4.24 -20.26
CA THR A 12 -7.19 4.25 -21.01
C THR A 12 -5.97 4.24 -20.08
N PHE A 13 -6.09 4.84 -18.89
CA PHE A 13 -4.95 5.03 -17.98
C PHE A 13 -5.14 4.39 -16.61
N ALA A 14 -6.36 4.28 -16.08
CA ALA A 14 -6.58 3.87 -14.68
C ALA A 14 -6.02 2.47 -14.39
N GLY A 15 -6.14 1.54 -15.33
CA GLY A 15 -5.57 0.19 -15.19
C GLY A 15 -4.03 0.13 -15.12
N ARG A 16 -3.33 1.25 -15.33
CA ARG A 16 -1.88 1.39 -15.15
C ARG A 16 -1.50 2.02 -13.82
N LEU A 17 -2.45 2.61 -13.09
CA LEU A 17 -2.19 3.20 -11.77
C LEU A 17 -1.81 2.14 -10.74
N SER A 18 -0.86 2.49 -9.89
CA SER A 18 -0.45 1.73 -8.71
C SER A 18 -0.37 2.65 -7.51
N PHE A 19 -0.49 2.06 -6.33
CA PHE A 19 -0.49 2.75 -5.06
C PHE A 19 0.69 2.28 -4.22
N PHE A 20 1.06 3.10 -3.25
CA PHE A 20 2.16 2.81 -2.35
C PHE A 20 1.74 3.07 -0.92
N TRP A 21 1.61 2.01 -0.11
CA TRP A 21 1.19 2.09 1.29
C TRP A 21 2.32 1.76 2.26
N ASN A 22 2.28 2.41 3.42
CA ASN A 22 3.03 2.01 4.59
C ASN A 22 2.33 0.85 5.32
N ALA A 23 3.07 -0.11 5.89
CA ALA A 23 2.57 -1.13 6.81
C ALA A 23 3.10 -0.89 8.24
N HIS A 24 2.18 -0.66 9.17
CA HIS A 24 2.46 -0.25 10.55
C HIS A 24 2.32 -1.40 11.58
N ASN A 25 2.64 -1.11 12.85
CA ASN A 25 2.62 -2.12 13.93
C ASN A 25 1.21 -2.66 14.27
N ASN A 26 0.14 -1.91 13.96
CA ASN A 26 -1.23 -2.33 14.24
C ASN A 26 -1.72 -3.31 13.18
N VAL A 27 -1.37 -4.59 13.34
CA VAL A 27 -1.59 -5.62 12.31
C VAL A 27 -3.03 -5.65 11.79
N LEU A 28 -4.03 -5.68 12.67
CA LEU A 28 -5.44 -5.79 12.24
C LEU A 28 -5.95 -4.53 11.52
N GLU A 29 -5.54 -3.36 12.00
CA GLU A 29 -5.90 -2.08 11.39
C GLU A 29 -5.28 -1.95 10.00
N GLU A 30 -4.03 -2.38 9.86
CA GLU A 30 -3.32 -2.40 8.59
C GLU A 30 -3.99 -3.34 7.58
N VAL A 31 -4.30 -4.58 7.98
CA VAL A 31 -5.05 -5.52 7.14
C VAL A 31 -6.40 -4.94 6.73
N ALA A 32 -7.12 -4.31 7.67
CA ALA A 32 -8.38 -3.64 7.40
C ALA A 32 -8.23 -2.50 6.39
N LYS A 33 -7.19 -1.66 6.54
CA LYS A 33 -6.86 -0.57 5.62
C LYS A 33 -6.67 -1.09 4.21
N PHE A 34 -5.81 -2.08 3.98
CA PHE A 34 -5.58 -2.63 2.64
C PHE A 34 -6.87 -3.12 1.97
N ARG A 35 -7.70 -3.86 2.72
CA ARG A 35 -8.97 -4.41 2.23
C ARG A 35 -10.00 -3.31 1.95
N ALA A 36 -10.12 -2.34 2.87
CA ALA A 36 -11.04 -1.22 2.73
C ALA A 36 -10.65 -0.32 1.55
N SER A 37 -9.36 -0.01 1.38
CA SER A 37 -8.84 0.79 0.26
C SER A 37 -9.21 0.18 -1.09
N ARG A 38 -9.09 -1.14 -1.27
CA ARG A 38 -9.48 -1.81 -2.53
C ARG A 38 -10.98 -1.66 -2.82
N ARG A 39 -11.82 -1.86 -1.81
CA ARG A 39 -13.28 -1.71 -1.95
C ARG A 39 -13.65 -0.28 -2.30
N LEU A 40 -13.11 0.69 -1.55
CA LEU A 40 -13.37 2.11 -1.78
C LEU A 40 -12.90 2.55 -3.18
N TRP A 41 -11.71 2.12 -3.61
CA TRP A 41 -11.21 2.44 -4.94
C TRP A 41 -12.13 1.90 -6.04
N ALA A 42 -12.54 0.64 -5.96
CA ALA A 42 -13.43 0.05 -6.95
C ALA A 42 -14.77 0.80 -7.02
N THR A 43 -15.37 1.14 -5.87
CA THR A 43 -16.60 1.95 -5.79
C THR A 43 -16.40 3.33 -6.42
N ILE A 44 -15.34 4.05 -6.07
CA ILE A 44 -15.06 5.40 -6.60
C ILE A 44 -14.86 5.34 -8.13
N MET A 45 -14.07 4.39 -8.62
CA MET A 45 -13.81 4.25 -10.06
C MET A 45 -15.08 3.94 -10.85
N LYS A 46 -15.94 3.08 -10.30
CA LYS A 46 -17.21 2.72 -10.94
C LYS A 46 -18.23 3.84 -10.88
N GLU A 47 -18.50 4.38 -9.70
CA GLU A 47 -19.65 5.27 -9.46
C GLU A 47 -19.33 6.73 -9.81
N ARG A 48 -18.13 7.22 -9.45
CA ARG A 48 -17.76 8.62 -9.68
C ARG A 48 -17.16 8.84 -11.05
N PHE A 49 -16.37 7.89 -11.54
CA PHE A 49 -15.63 8.05 -12.80
C PHE A 49 -16.20 7.22 -13.95
N GLY A 50 -17.23 6.40 -13.70
CA GLY A 50 -17.90 5.63 -14.75
C GLY A 50 -17.00 4.59 -15.43
N ALA A 51 -15.94 4.13 -14.76
CA ALA A 51 -15.04 3.13 -15.31
C ALA A 51 -15.81 1.86 -15.68
N LYS A 52 -15.52 1.29 -16.85
CA LYS A 52 -16.18 0.08 -17.36
C LYS A 52 -15.26 -1.13 -17.32
N LYS A 53 -13.94 -0.92 -17.46
CA LYS A 53 -12.98 -2.03 -17.43
C LYS A 53 -12.68 -2.48 -15.99
N PRO A 54 -12.75 -3.79 -15.69
CA PRO A 54 -12.39 -4.32 -14.36
C PRO A 54 -10.99 -3.89 -13.90
N LYS A 55 -10.02 -3.84 -14.83
CA LYS A 55 -8.65 -3.44 -14.54
C LYS A 55 -8.54 -2.01 -14.01
N SER A 56 -9.42 -1.10 -14.44
CA SER A 56 -9.47 0.28 -13.93
C SER A 56 -9.94 0.36 -12.49
N MET A 57 -10.70 -0.64 -12.02
CA MET A 57 -11.19 -0.74 -10.65
C MET A 57 -10.23 -1.51 -9.72
N MET A 58 -9.11 -2.02 -10.24
CA MET A 58 -8.12 -2.72 -9.42
C MET A 58 -7.18 -1.73 -8.73
N LEU A 59 -7.12 -1.77 -7.40
CA LEU A 59 -6.11 -1.07 -6.62
C LEU A 59 -4.94 -2.02 -6.36
N ARG A 60 -3.85 -1.81 -7.12
CA ARG A 60 -2.60 -2.57 -7.00
C ARG A 60 -1.63 -1.78 -6.12
N VAL A 61 -1.06 -2.44 -5.13
CA VAL A 61 -0.33 -1.80 -4.03
C VAL A 61 1.09 -2.36 -3.93
N HIS A 62 2.07 -1.47 -3.93
CA HIS A 62 3.37 -1.72 -3.30
C HIS A 62 3.26 -1.35 -1.82
N THR A 63 3.88 -2.13 -0.95
CA THR A 63 3.92 -1.84 0.49
C THR A 63 5.36 -1.72 0.96
N GLN A 64 5.62 -0.78 1.86
CA GLN A 64 6.86 -0.73 2.63
C GLN A 64 6.54 -0.78 4.13
N THR A 65 7.35 -1.50 4.89
CA THR A 65 7.26 -1.53 6.36
C THR A 65 7.60 -0.16 6.98
N ALA A 66 7.02 0.17 8.13
CA ALA A 66 7.14 1.49 8.74
C ALA A 66 8.54 1.75 9.33
N GLY A 67 9.40 2.45 8.58
CA GLY A 67 10.72 2.88 9.06
C GLY A 67 10.64 3.80 10.27
N SER A 68 9.60 4.64 10.35
CA SER A 68 9.30 5.51 11.49
C SER A 68 9.03 4.77 12.81
N MET A 69 8.80 3.46 12.77
CA MET A 69 8.58 2.62 13.95
C MET A 69 9.83 1.86 14.41
N LEU A 70 10.95 2.01 13.70
CA LEU A 70 12.19 1.32 14.02
C LEU A 70 13.04 2.17 14.97
N THR A 71 13.69 1.52 15.93
CA THR A 71 14.41 2.19 17.02
C THR A 71 15.91 1.98 16.87
N ALA A 72 16.70 3.03 17.14
CA ALA A 72 18.17 2.93 17.23
C ALA A 72 18.60 2.14 18.48
N GLN A 73 17.78 2.17 19.53
CA GLN A 73 17.97 1.37 20.74
C GLN A 73 17.41 -0.03 20.53
N GLN A 74 18.13 -1.04 21.03
CA GLN A 74 17.74 -2.45 20.97
C GLN A 74 17.30 -2.86 19.55
N VAL A 75 18.17 -2.62 18.57
CA VAL A 75 17.89 -2.80 17.14
C VAL A 75 17.37 -4.19 16.76
N ASP A 76 17.70 -5.24 17.52
CA ASP A 76 17.16 -6.59 17.27
C ASP A 76 15.62 -6.65 17.40
N ASN A 77 15.02 -5.77 18.21
CA ASN A 77 13.56 -5.66 18.30
C ASN A 77 12.93 -5.19 16.97
N ASN A 78 13.69 -4.51 16.10
CA ASN A 78 13.22 -4.09 14.78
C ASN A 78 12.93 -5.30 13.88
N ILE A 79 13.64 -6.41 14.05
CA ILE A 79 13.37 -7.65 13.30
C ILE A 79 11.94 -8.12 13.57
N VAL A 80 11.52 -8.12 14.84
CA VAL A 80 10.17 -8.51 15.25
C VAL A 80 9.13 -7.50 14.75
N ARG A 81 9.41 -6.19 14.85
CA ARG A 81 8.52 -5.14 14.32
C ARG A 81 8.29 -5.30 12.82
N VAL A 82 9.37 -5.46 12.05
CA VAL A 82 9.32 -5.66 10.59
C VAL A 82 8.61 -6.96 10.26
N ALA A 83 8.78 -8.03 11.03
CA ALA A 83 8.07 -9.29 10.84
C ALA A 83 6.54 -9.12 11.00
N LEU A 84 6.08 -8.39 12.02
CA LEU A 84 4.66 -8.11 12.23
C LEU A 84 4.09 -7.22 11.12
N GLN A 85 4.81 -6.17 10.72
CA GLN A 85 4.41 -5.28 9.62
C GLN A 85 4.34 -6.04 8.28
N THR A 86 5.29 -6.95 8.05
CA THR A 86 5.32 -7.85 6.89
C THR A 86 4.10 -8.76 6.86
N ALA A 87 3.78 -9.39 8.00
CA ALA A 87 2.59 -10.22 8.11
C ALA A 87 1.31 -9.43 7.81
N ALA A 88 1.21 -8.20 8.33
CA ALA A 88 0.09 -7.30 8.04
C ALA A 88 -0.04 -6.98 6.54
N ALA A 89 1.07 -6.68 5.86
CA ALA A 89 1.09 -6.40 4.42
C ALA A 89 0.67 -7.62 3.57
N VAL A 90 1.17 -8.82 3.93
CA VAL A 90 0.84 -10.08 3.24
C VAL A 90 -0.63 -10.44 3.45
N MET A 91 -1.12 -10.44 4.69
CA MET A 91 -2.55 -10.68 4.99
C MET A 91 -3.45 -9.59 4.38
N GLY A 92 -2.91 -8.38 4.24
CA GLY A 92 -3.54 -7.26 3.54
C GLY A 92 -3.62 -7.46 2.03
N GLY A 93 -2.90 -8.43 1.44
CA GLY A 93 -2.92 -8.73 0.00
C GLY A 93 -2.18 -7.71 -0.86
N THR A 94 -0.97 -7.31 -0.43
CA THR A 94 -0.07 -6.46 -1.24
C THR A 94 0.44 -7.17 -2.50
N GLN A 95 0.85 -6.41 -3.53
CA GLN A 95 1.38 -6.96 -4.80
C GLN A 95 2.91 -6.98 -4.82
N SER A 96 3.56 -6.11 -4.06
CA SER A 96 5.00 -6.13 -3.84
C SER A 96 5.32 -5.54 -2.47
N LEU A 97 6.40 -5.98 -1.85
CA LEU A 97 6.73 -5.64 -0.48
C LEU A 97 8.21 -5.26 -0.35
N HIS A 98 8.48 -4.15 0.33
CA HIS A 98 9.78 -3.76 0.84
C HIS A 98 9.79 -3.95 2.37
N THR A 99 10.77 -4.68 2.87
CA THR A 99 11.01 -4.86 4.30
C THR A 99 12.29 -4.13 4.69
N ASN A 100 12.18 -3.18 5.60
CA ASN A 100 13.33 -2.40 6.06
C ASN A 100 14.30 -3.28 6.84
N SER A 101 15.56 -2.85 6.89
CA SER A 101 16.60 -3.53 7.63
C SER A 101 16.50 -3.29 9.14
N ARG A 102 17.17 -4.17 9.90
CA ARG A 102 17.27 -4.14 11.36
C ARG A 102 17.76 -2.78 11.89
N ASP A 103 18.67 -2.15 11.18
CA ASP A 103 19.45 -0.96 11.53
C ASP A 103 19.01 0.31 10.80
N GLU A 104 17.83 0.31 10.18
CA GLU A 104 17.24 1.45 9.44
C GLU A 104 17.27 2.77 10.23
N ALA A 105 17.15 2.72 11.55
CA ALA A 105 17.18 3.89 12.42
C ALA A 105 18.60 4.48 12.64
N LEU A 106 19.64 3.80 12.17
CA LEU A 106 21.05 4.17 12.35
C LEU A 106 21.70 4.59 11.04
N ALA A 107 21.50 3.82 9.97
CA ALA A 107 22.16 4.04 8.68
C ALA A 107 21.36 3.43 7.54
N LEU A 108 21.80 3.71 6.31
CA LEU A 108 21.40 2.91 5.16
C LEU A 108 21.96 1.48 5.32
N PRO A 109 21.18 0.46 4.95
CA PRO A 109 21.64 -0.92 4.99
C PRO A 109 22.71 -1.24 3.94
#